data_AF-A0A9D8X0N7-F1
#
_entry.id   AF-A0A9D8X0N7-F1
#
_cell.length_a   1.000
_cell.length_b   1.000
_cell.length_c   1.000
_cell.angle_alpha   90.00
_cell.angle_beta   90.00
_cell.angle_gamma   90.00
#
_symmetry.space_group_name_H-M   'P 1'
#
loop_
_entity.id
_entity.type
_entity.pdbx_description
1 polymer ?
#
loop_
_entity_poly.entity_id
_entity_poly.type
_entity_poly.pdbx_seq_one_letter_code
_entity_poly.pdbx_strand_id
1 'polypeptide(L)'
;MAKFTLLKTEGRARRARFETVHGVIETPVFMNVGTSAAIKGGISTKDLLDVNCQVELSNTYHLHIRPGDDLIYRMGGLHKFFNWDKPILTDSGGFQVFSLAKLRKITEEGVAFNSHMDGKRIFMGPEESMQIQSHLGSTIAMAFDECVENPAPYQYVKASHERTIRWLRRCREEMDRLNARDDTVNKN
;
A
#
# COMPACT_ATOMS: atom_id res chain seq x y z
N MET A 1 -14.71 -4.87 -8.69
CA MET A 1 -15.53 -5.55 -7.66
C MET A 1 -14.65 -6.45 -6.79
N ALA A 2 -14.80 -6.41 -5.46
CA ALA A 2 -14.04 -7.23 -4.51
C ALA A 2 -15.00 -8.04 -3.62
N LYS A 3 -14.80 -9.36 -3.51
CA LYS A 3 -15.72 -10.25 -2.76
C LYS A 3 -14.95 -11.25 -1.91
N PHE A 4 -15.20 -11.25 -0.61
CA PHE A 4 -14.64 -12.20 0.34
C PHE A 4 -15.67 -13.28 0.71
N THR A 5 -15.38 -14.54 0.41
CA THR A 5 -16.25 -15.69 0.69
C THR A 5 -15.59 -16.64 1.68
N LEU A 6 -16.17 -16.78 2.87
CA LEU A 6 -15.74 -17.74 3.88
C LEU A 6 -16.19 -19.16 3.47
N LEU A 7 -15.25 -20.10 3.33
CA LEU A 7 -15.52 -21.46 2.85
C LEU A 7 -15.61 -22.46 3.99
N LYS A 8 -14.71 -22.36 4.97
CA LYS A 8 -14.68 -23.26 6.14
C LYS A 8 -14.08 -22.54 7.34
N THR A 9 -14.55 -22.93 8.52
CA THR A 9 -13.99 -22.52 9.81
C THR A 9 -13.62 -23.74 10.64
N GLU A 10 -12.51 -23.64 11.37
CA GLU A 10 -12.10 -24.61 12.37
C GLU A 10 -11.53 -23.87 13.58
N GLY A 11 -12.29 -23.79 14.67
CA GLY A 11 -11.99 -22.89 15.78
C GLY A 11 -11.93 -21.43 15.29
N ARG A 12 -10.77 -20.77 15.46
CA ARG A 12 -10.51 -19.41 14.95
C ARG A 12 -9.88 -19.38 13.54
N ALA A 13 -9.48 -20.53 13.00
CA ALA A 13 -8.90 -20.62 11.66
C ALA A 13 -9.99 -20.50 10.60
N ARG A 14 -9.68 -19.80 9.51
CA ARG A 14 -10.62 -19.46 8.43
C ARG A 14 -9.99 -19.79 7.09
N ARG A 15 -10.65 -20.66 6.32
CA ARG A 15 -10.38 -20.86 4.88
C ARG A 15 -11.38 -20.00 4.11
N ALA A 16 -10.88 -19.11 3.27
CA ALA A 16 -11.74 -18.22 2.50
C ALA A 16 -11.11 -17.86 1.16
N ARG A 17 -11.92 -17.30 0.26
CA ARG A 17 -11.53 -16.82 -1.05
C ARG A 17 -11.79 -15.33 -1.16
N PHE A 18 -10.82 -14.57 -1.64
CA PHE A 18 -10.95 -13.15 -1.95
C PHE A 18 -10.83 -12.94 -3.46
N GLU A 19 -11.96 -12.65 -4.10
CA GLU A 19 -12.08 -12.42 -5.53
C GLU A 19 -11.86 -10.94 -5.82
N THR A 20 -10.93 -10.62 -6.72
CA THR A 20 -10.60 -9.26 -7.15
C THR A 20 -10.64 -9.16 -8.68
N VAL A 21 -10.53 -7.95 -9.22
CA VAL A 21 -10.48 -7.72 -10.67
C VAL A 21 -9.21 -8.29 -11.33
N HIS A 22 -8.14 -8.51 -10.56
CA HIS A 22 -6.87 -9.05 -11.06
C HIS A 22 -6.68 -10.54 -10.73
N GLY A 23 -7.68 -11.20 -10.13
CA GLY A 23 -7.63 -12.61 -9.82
C GLY A 23 -8.10 -12.96 -8.41
N VAL A 24 -7.96 -14.24 -8.08
CA VAL A 24 -8.45 -14.84 -6.84
C VAL A 24 -7.31 -15.10 -5.87
N ILE A 25 -7.52 -14.74 -4.61
CA ILE A 25 -6.60 -15.00 -3.49
C ILE A 25 -7.26 -15.99 -2.52
N GLU A 26 -6.64 -17.14 -2.32
CA GLU A 26 -7.02 -18.14 -1.32
C GLU A 26 -6.37 -17.80 0.02
N THR A 27 -7.16 -17.70 1.09
CA THR A 27 -6.69 -17.37 2.43
C THR A 27 -6.73 -18.60 3.36
N PRO A 28 -5.76 -18.76 4.29
CA PRO A 28 -4.66 -17.84 4.62
C PRO A 28 -3.61 -17.77 3.50
N VAL A 29 -3.07 -16.58 3.27
CA VAL A 29 -2.10 -16.29 2.20
C VAL A 29 -0.86 -15.62 2.78
N PHE A 30 0.30 -15.96 2.21
CA PHE A 30 1.54 -15.21 2.42
C PHE A 30 1.76 -14.30 1.22
N MET A 31 2.14 -13.04 1.46
CA MET A 31 2.40 -12.05 0.41
C MET A 31 3.90 -11.85 0.27
N ASN A 32 4.45 -12.15 -0.92
CA ASN A 32 5.82 -11.83 -1.26
C ASN A 32 5.99 -10.31 -1.40
N VAL A 33 7.10 -9.76 -0.90
CA VAL A 33 7.34 -8.31 -0.88
C VAL A 33 8.29 -7.89 -2.01
N GLY A 34 7.81 -7.03 -2.91
CA GLY A 34 8.61 -6.30 -3.88
C GLY A 34 8.98 -4.90 -3.38
N THR A 35 10.26 -4.55 -3.53
CA THR A 35 10.78 -3.22 -3.22
C THR A 35 11.18 -2.54 -4.52
N SER A 36 10.47 -1.48 -4.92
CA SER A 36 10.69 -0.76 -6.19
C SER A 36 10.36 -1.58 -7.44
N ALA A 37 9.25 -2.33 -7.43
CA ALA A 37 8.83 -3.22 -8.52
C ALA A 37 9.92 -4.24 -8.91
N ALA A 38 10.65 -4.71 -7.90
CA ALA A 38 11.58 -5.81 -8.01
C ALA A 38 11.62 -6.54 -6.65
N ILE A 39 11.66 -7.86 -6.68
CA ILE A 39 11.94 -8.62 -5.47
C ILE A 39 13.44 -8.71 -5.30
N LYS A 40 13.93 -8.19 -4.18
CA LYS A 40 15.36 -8.25 -3.84
C LYS A 40 15.81 -9.72 -3.82
N GLY A 41 16.90 -10.02 -4.52
CA GLY A 41 17.44 -11.38 -4.63
C GLY A 41 17.47 -11.95 -6.05
N GLY A 42 17.12 -11.16 -7.08
CA GLY A 42 17.13 -11.62 -8.47
C GLY A 42 15.91 -12.47 -8.84
N ILE A 43 14.84 -12.38 -8.04
CA ILE A 43 13.58 -13.10 -8.25
C ILE A 43 12.78 -12.32 -9.30
N SER A 44 12.50 -13.00 -10.41
CA SER A 44 11.68 -12.50 -11.50
C SER A 44 10.19 -12.72 -11.25
N THR A 45 9.35 -12.05 -12.03
CA THR A 45 7.91 -12.34 -12.09
C THR A 45 7.63 -13.82 -12.37
N LYS A 46 8.46 -14.47 -13.19
CA LYS A 46 8.31 -15.90 -13.47
C LYS A 46 8.50 -16.74 -12.22
N ASP A 47 9.53 -16.44 -11.43
CA ASP A 47 9.80 -17.17 -10.18
C ASP A 47 8.63 -17.03 -9.19
N LEU A 48 7.99 -15.85 -9.15
CA LEU A 48 6.77 -15.64 -8.36
C LEU A 48 5.60 -16.52 -8.81
N LEU A 49 5.42 -16.69 -10.11
CA LEU A 49 4.40 -17.57 -10.67
C LEU A 49 4.70 -19.04 -10.33
N ASP A 50 5.97 -19.45 -10.44
CA ASP A 50 6.43 -20.80 -10.16
C ASP A 50 6.21 -21.20 -8.69
N VAL A 51 6.33 -20.26 -7.75
CA VAL A 51 6.01 -20.48 -6.32
C VAL A 51 4.54 -20.26 -5.96
N ASN A 52 3.66 -20.11 -6.95
CA ASN A 52 2.23 -19.85 -6.76
C ASN A 52 1.92 -18.60 -5.92
N CYS A 53 2.71 -17.53 -6.09
CA CYS A 53 2.35 -16.23 -5.52
C CYS A 53 1.01 -15.77 -6.10
N GLN A 54 0.04 -15.47 -5.22
CA GLN A 54 -1.31 -15.07 -5.61
C GLN A 54 -1.54 -13.57 -5.44
N VAL A 55 -0.73 -12.91 -4.63
CA VAL A 55 -0.79 -11.48 -4.37
C VAL A 55 0.60 -11.02 -3.92
N GLU A 56 1.05 -9.94 -4.55
CA GLU A 56 2.34 -9.32 -4.27
C GLU A 56 2.12 -8.06 -3.41
N LEU A 57 3.05 -7.78 -2.50
CA LEU A 57 3.06 -6.56 -1.71
C LEU A 57 4.16 -5.62 -2.24
N SER A 58 3.73 -4.49 -2.79
CA SER A 58 4.63 -3.46 -3.31
C SER A 58 4.72 -2.27 -2.37
N ASN A 59 5.94 -1.77 -2.15
CA ASN A 59 6.15 -0.63 -1.26
C ASN A 59 5.92 0.73 -1.94
N THR A 60 4.90 1.46 -1.51
CA THR A 60 4.49 2.77 -2.03
C THR A 60 5.57 3.81 -1.87
N TYR A 61 6.24 3.85 -0.71
CA TYR A 61 7.30 4.82 -0.44
C TYR A 61 8.44 4.68 -1.45
N HIS A 62 8.97 3.46 -1.63
CA HIS A 62 10.08 3.26 -2.55
C HIS A 62 9.71 3.61 -4.00
N LEU A 63 8.53 3.18 -4.46
CA LEU A 63 8.05 3.44 -5.82
C LEU A 63 7.86 4.94 -6.09
N HIS A 64 7.33 5.68 -5.11
CA HIS A 64 7.15 7.13 -5.21
C HIS A 64 8.48 7.90 -5.25
N ILE A 65 9.47 7.50 -4.45
CA ILE A 65 10.79 8.15 -4.47
C ILE A 65 11.53 7.84 -5.77
N ARG A 66 11.50 6.57 -6.19
CA ARG A 66 12.13 6.10 -7.42
C ARG A 66 11.49 4.79 -7.86
N PRO A 67 10.90 4.72 -9.05
CA PRO A 67 11.10 5.63 -10.18
C PRO A 67 10.24 6.91 -10.19
N GLY A 68 9.27 7.04 -9.27
CA GLY A 68 8.22 8.06 -9.31
C GLY A 68 6.89 7.45 -9.78
N ASP A 69 5.83 7.70 -9.03
CA ASP A 69 4.48 7.20 -9.34
C ASP A 69 3.91 7.80 -10.61
N ASP A 70 4.22 9.05 -10.95
CA ASP A 70 3.84 9.68 -12.23
C ASP A 70 4.39 8.91 -13.45
N LEU A 71 5.60 8.36 -13.35
CA LEU A 71 6.17 7.54 -14.42
C LEU A 71 5.43 6.21 -14.53
N ILE A 72 5.17 5.55 -13.40
CA ILE A 72 4.44 4.28 -13.34
C ILE A 72 3.02 4.46 -13.88
N TYR A 73 2.34 5.55 -13.50
CA TYR A 73 1.02 5.93 -14.00
C TYR A 73 1.03 6.07 -15.53
N ARG A 74 1.98 6.82 -16.10
CA ARG A 74 2.11 6.99 -17.56
C ARG A 74 2.45 5.69 -18.31
N MET A 75 3.10 4.74 -17.64
CA MET A 75 3.34 3.39 -18.17
C MET A 75 2.11 2.47 -18.05
N GLY A 76 1.02 2.97 -17.46
CA GLY A 76 -0.27 2.30 -17.32
C GLY A 76 -0.39 1.45 -16.06
N GLY A 77 0.28 1.86 -14.98
CA GLY A 77 0.19 1.27 -13.65
C GLY A 77 1.26 0.21 -13.36
N LEU A 78 1.30 -0.18 -12.09
CA LEU A 78 2.33 -1.06 -11.53
C LEU A 78 2.27 -2.48 -12.14
N HIS A 79 1.09 -2.98 -12.46
CA HIS A 79 0.90 -4.25 -13.16
C HIS A 79 1.68 -4.29 -14.49
N LYS A 80 1.61 -3.22 -15.30
CA LYS A 80 2.37 -3.12 -16.56
C LYS A 80 3.85 -2.86 -16.32
N PHE A 81 4.18 -2.02 -15.35
CA PHE A 81 5.56 -1.70 -15.01
C PHE A 81 6.35 -2.92 -14.51
N PHE A 82 5.71 -3.78 -13.71
CA PHE A 82 6.31 -4.97 -13.08
C PHE A 82 6.04 -6.27 -13.87
N ASN A 83 5.32 -6.19 -15.00
CA ASN A 83 4.83 -7.33 -15.77
C ASN A 83 4.14 -8.39 -14.88
N TRP A 84 3.24 -7.95 -14.00
CA TRP A 84 2.52 -8.80 -13.04
C TRP A 84 1.02 -8.60 -13.22
N ASP A 85 0.33 -9.65 -13.64
CA ASP A 85 -1.10 -9.65 -13.98
C ASP A 85 -2.02 -10.08 -12.83
N LYS A 86 -1.45 -10.51 -11.71
CA LYS A 86 -2.15 -10.93 -10.49
C LYS A 86 -2.32 -9.75 -9.51
N PRO A 87 -3.12 -9.89 -8.44
CA PRO A 87 -3.34 -8.84 -7.46
C PRO A 87 -2.05 -8.25 -6.87
N ILE A 88 -2.08 -6.93 -6.64
CA ILE A 88 -1.04 -6.20 -5.92
C ILE A 88 -1.67 -5.48 -4.73
N LEU A 89 -1.08 -5.67 -3.55
CA LEU A 89 -1.33 -4.87 -2.37
C LEU A 89 -0.23 -3.81 -2.28
N THR A 90 -0.60 -2.55 -2.08
CA THR A 90 0.37 -1.50 -1.74
C THR A 90 0.21 -1.09 -0.29
N ASP A 91 1.33 -0.97 0.42
CA ASP A 91 1.31 -0.35 1.74
C ASP A 91 1.05 1.16 1.63
N SER A 92 0.74 1.81 2.75
CA SER A 92 0.45 3.25 2.73
C SER A 92 1.70 4.13 2.65
N GLY A 93 2.89 3.54 2.87
CA GLY A 93 4.15 4.25 3.08
C GLY A 93 4.36 4.74 4.51
N GLY A 94 3.32 4.78 5.37
CA GLY A 94 3.38 5.30 6.73
C GLY A 94 4.42 4.60 7.62
N PHE A 95 4.58 3.28 7.48
CA PHE A 95 5.59 2.52 8.21
C PHE A 95 7.03 2.86 7.79
N GLN A 96 7.30 3.16 6.52
CA GLN A 96 8.65 3.56 6.11
C GLN A 96 8.98 4.97 6.51
N VAL A 97 7.98 5.86 6.54
CA VAL A 97 8.16 7.15 7.19
C VAL A 97 8.44 6.97 8.69
N PHE A 98 7.85 5.96 9.35
CA PHE A 98 8.17 5.59 10.73
C PHE A 98 9.60 5.10 10.94
N SER A 99 10.09 4.18 10.10
CA SER A 99 11.45 3.63 10.23
C SER A 99 12.55 4.68 10.03
N LEU A 100 12.23 5.83 9.40
CA LEU A 100 13.10 7.00 9.26
C LEU A 100 13.04 7.99 10.46
N ALA A 101 12.69 7.49 11.65
CA ALA A 101 12.29 8.21 12.86
C ALA A 101 13.05 9.50 13.21
N LYS A 102 14.35 9.61 12.92
CA LYS A 102 15.16 10.81 13.25
C LYS A 102 14.83 12.04 12.40
N LEU A 103 14.14 11.87 11.27
CA LEU A 103 13.96 12.92 10.26
C LEU A 103 12.50 13.31 10.02
N ARG A 104 11.56 12.88 10.87
CA ARG A 104 10.12 13.09 10.64
C ARG A 104 9.48 14.06 11.64
N LYS A 105 8.50 14.83 11.15
CA LYS A 105 7.58 15.63 11.95
C LYS A 105 6.15 15.20 11.62
N ILE A 106 5.45 14.67 12.61
CA ILE A 106 4.05 14.25 12.49
C ILE A 106 3.15 15.42 12.92
N THR A 107 2.19 15.77 12.07
CA THR A 107 1.13 16.74 12.36
C THR A 107 -0.23 16.11 12.02
N GLU A 108 -1.34 16.83 12.20
CA GLU A 108 -2.66 16.30 11.83
C GLU A 108 -2.82 16.17 10.32
N GLU A 109 -2.12 17.00 9.56
CA GLU A 109 -2.16 17.02 8.11
C GLU A 109 -1.49 15.77 7.52
N GLY A 110 -0.41 15.30 8.14
CA GLY A 110 0.38 14.17 7.66
C GLY A 110 1.78 14.15 8.30
N VAL A 111 2.75 13.66 7.54
CA VAL A 111 4.13 13.53 8.01
C VAL A 111 5.10 14.17 7.01
N ALA A 112 5.90 15.12 7.50
CA ALA A 112 7.01 15.69 6.74
C ALA A 112 8.31 14.98 7.11
N PHE A 113 9.12 14.59 6.12
CA PHE A 113 10.41 13.93 6.32
C PHE A 113 11.40 14.25 5.19
N ASN A 114 12.68 13.91 5.38
CA ASN A 114 13.68 14.03 4.32
C ASN A 114 13.88 12.69 3.60
N SER A 115 13.90 12.71 2.28
CA SER A 115 14.31 11.59 1.43
C SER A 115 15.69 11.06 1.86
N HIS A 116 15.81 9.75 2.06
CA HIS A 116 17.08 9.10 2.36
C HIS A 116 18.01 9.04 1.13
N MET A 117 17.48 9.30 -0.07
CA MET A 117 18.25 9.22 -1.32
C MET A 117 18.90 10.55 -1.71
N ASP A 118 18.17 11.66 -1.62
CA ASP A 118 18.60 12.98 -2.10
C ASP A 118 18.39 14.11 -1.08
N GLY A 119 17.91 13.80 0.13
CA GLY A 119 17.73 14.78 1.20
C GLY A 119 16.56 15.73 1.00
N LYS A 120 15.78 15.62 -0.08
CA LYS A 120 14.61 16.48 -0.32
C LYS A 120 13.57 16.31 0.78
N ARG A 121 12.95 17.42 1.17
CA ARG A 121 11.78 17.43 2.04
C ARG A 121 10.58 16.90 1.27
N ILE A 122 9.94 15.89 1.84
CA ILE A 122 8.74 15.25 1.31
C ILE A 122 7.66 15.33 2.37
N PHE A 123 6.43 15.55 1.93
CA PHE A 123 5.25 15.44 2.74
C PHE A 123 4.43 14.24 2.29
N MET A 124 3.96 13.45 3.25
CA MET A 124 3.07 12.33 2.99
C MET A 124 1.95 12.35 4.03
N GLY A 125 0.73 12.56 3.58
CA GLY A 125 -0.49 12.46 4.37
C GLY A 125 -1.47 11.44 3.78
N PRO A 126 -2.70 11.40 4.32
CA PRO A 126 -3.78 10.54 3.82
C PRO A 126 -4.03 10.70 2.32
N GLU A 127 -4.16 11.93 1.84
CA GLU A 127 -4.51 12.22 0.44
C GLU A 127 -3.36 11.86 -0.50
N GLU A 128 -2.12 12.25 -0.16
CA GLU A 128 -0.94 11.93 -0.97
C GLU A 128 -0.74 10.41 -1.07
N SER A 129 -0.92 9.68 0.04
CA SER A 129 -0.81 8.22 0.04
C SER A 129 -1.85 7.58 -0.90
N MET A 130 -3.09 8.08 -0.90
CA MET A 130 -4.14 7.55 -1.79
C MET A 130 -3.89 7.91 -3.25
N GLN A 131 -3.41 9.12 -3.54
CA GLN A 131 -3.04 9.55 -4.89
C GLN A 131 -1.94 8.67 -5.47
N ILE A 132 -0.88 8.43 -4.70
CA ILE A 132 0.21 7.55 -5.13
C ILE A 132 -0.32 6.13 -5.39
N GLN A 133 -1.08 5.55 -4.45
CA GLN A 133 -1.62 4.19 -4.64
C GLN A 133 -2.61 4.10 -5.83
N SER A 134 -3.35 5.16 -6.11
CA SER A 134 -4.21 5.27 -7.30
C SER A 134 -3.39 5.33 -8.59
N HIS A 135 -2.31 6.12 -8.62
CA HIS A 135 -1.36 6.18 -9.74
C HIS A 135 -0.67 4.84 -10.00
N LEU A 136 -0.32 4.13 -8.92
CA LEU A 136 0.24 2.78 -9.00
C LEU A 136 -0.78 1.76 -9.51
N GLY A 137 -2.09 2.02 -9.40
CA GLY A 137 -3.13 1.09 -9.84
C GLY A 137 -3.23 -0.15 -8.95
N SER A 138 -3.10 0.02 -7.63
CA SER A 138 -3.14 -1.09 -6.67
C SER A 138 -4.46 -1.84 -6.67
N THR A 139 -4.41 -3.17 -6.53
CA THR A 139 -5.62 -3.98 -6.34
C THR A 139 -6.19 -3.83 -4.94
N ILE A 140 -5.31 -3.72 -3.95
CA ILE A 140 -5.64 -3.50 -2.54
C ILE A 140 -4.77 -2.33 -2.07
N ALA A 141 -5.40 -1.23 -1.67
CA ALA A 141 -4.71 -0.06 -1.13
C ALA A 141 -4.86 -0.02 0.40
N MET A 142 -3.75 0.20 1.10
CA MET A 142 -3.74 0.35 2.55
C MET A 142 -3.93 1.83 2.92
N ALA A 143 -4.84 2.10 3.85
CA ALA A 143 -5.04 3.44 4.39
C ALA A 143 -3.78 3.95 5.10
N PHE A 144 -3.54 5.26 5.02
CA PHE A 144 -2.45 5.91 5.74
C PHE A 144 -2.72 5.97 7.24
N ASP A 145 -1.73 5.60 8.04
CA ASP A 145 -1.82 5.43 9.48
C ASP A 145 -0.54 5.88 10.19
N GLU A 146 -0.65 6.09 11.50
CA GLU A 146 0.51 6.30 12.35
C GLU A 146 0.93 5.00 13.03
N CYS A 147 2.10 4.49 12.66
CA CYS A 147 2.75 3.42 13.39
C CYS A 147 3.34 3.98 14.70
N VAL A 148 3.00 3.36 15.83
CA VAL A 148 3.48 3.73 17.17
C VAL A 148 4.55 2.75 17.61
N GLU A 149 5.62 3.26 18.22
CA GLU A 149 6.67 2.42 18.81
C GLU A 149 6.11 1.55 19.94
N ASN A 150 6.68 0.36 20.12
CA ASN A 150 6.33 -0.54 21.21
C ASN A 150 7.57 -0.87 22.03
N PRO A 151 7.66 -0.48 23.31
CA PRO A 151 6.61 0.16 24.12
C PRO A 151 6.44 1.67 23.88
N ALA A 152 5.24 2.20 24.16
CA ALA A 152 4.95 3.64 24.15
C ALA A 152 3.97 4.07 25.27
N PRO A 153 3.99 5.35 25.71
CA PRO A 153 3.06 5.85 26.71
C PRO A 153 1.59 5.76 26.25
N TYR A 154 0.69 5.32 27.14
CA TYR A 154 -0.73 5.16 26.84
C TYR A 154 -1.38 6.41 26.19
N GLN A 155 -1.08 7.60 26.71
CA GLN A 155 -1.64 8.84 26.18
C GLN A 155 -1.22 9.10 24.73
N TYR A 156 0.03 8.75 24.39
CA TYR A 156 0.52 8.87 23.01
C TYR A 156 -0.15 7.84 22.09
N VAL A 157 -0.27 6.58 22.54
CA VAL A 157 -0.96 5.52 21.80
C VAL A 157 -2.41 5.91 21.53
N LYS A 158 -3.13 6.42 22.53
CA LYS A 158 -4.51 6.89 22.40
C LYS A 158 -4.64 8.02 21.37
N ALA A 159 -3.79 9.04 21.47
CA ALA A 159 -3.81 10.17 20.53
C ALA A 159 -3.48 9.73 19.09
N SER A 160 -2.52 8.82 18.92
CA SER A 160 -2.14 8.26 17.61
C SER A 160 -3.26 7.42 17.00
N HIS A 161 -3.95 6.61 17.82
CA HIS A 161 -5.12 5.85 17.38
C HIS A 161 -6.26 6.77 16.90
N GLU A 162 -6.57 7.83 17.65
CA GLU A 162 -7.57 8.82 17.25
C GLU A 162 -7.19 9.53 15.94
N ARG A 163 -5.90 9.84 15.74
CA ARG A 163 -5.38 10.39 14.48
C ARG A 163 -5.54 9.42 13.32
N THR A 164 -5.14 8.15 13.49
CA THR A 164 -5.31 7.09 12.48
C THR A 164 -6.77 6.95 12.05
N ILE A 165 -7.75 7.07 12.96
CA ILE A 165 -9.18 7.05 12.60
C ILE A 165 -9.56 8.25 11.72
N ARG A 166 -9.07 9.46 12.04
CA ARG A 166 -9.33 10.65 11.22
C ARG A 166 -8.67 10.54 9.85
N TRP A 167 -7.44 10.04 9.79
CA TRP A 167 -6.74 9.76 8.54
C TRP A 167 -7.42 8.69 7.69
N LEU A 168 -7.99 7.65 8.29
CA LEU A 168 -8.76 6.64 7.58
C LEU A 168 -9.97 7.24 6.83
N ARG A 169 -10.68 8.18 7.46
CA ARG A 169 -11.81 8.88 6.81
C ARG A 169 -11.34 9.68 5.59
N ARG A 170 -10.26 10.44 5.74
CA ARG A 170 -9.63 11.19 4.64
C ARG A 170 -9.15 10.27 3.51
N CYS A 171 -8.54 9.13 3.84
CA CYS A 171 -8.14 8.13 2.85
C CYS A 171 -9.35 7.61 2.06
N ARG A 172 -10.45 7.32 2.77
CA ARG A 172 -11.67 6.82 2.13
C ARG A 172 -12.27 7.86 1.18
N GLU A 173 -12.42 9.10 1.64
CA GLU A 173 -12.95 10.21 0.86
C GLU A 173 -12.11 10.47 -0.39
N GLU A 174 -10.78 10.50 -0.25
CA GLU A 174 -9.89 10.73 -1.39
C GLU A 174 -9.91 9.57 -2.39
N MET A 175 -9.92 8.32 -1.91
CA MET A 175 -10.01 7.15 -2.79
C MET A 175 -11.35 7.10 -3.55
N ASP A 176 -12.46 7.45 -2.90
CA ASP A 176 -13.76 7.55 -3.55
C ASP A 176 -13.75 8.66 -4.63
N ARG A 177 -13.12 9.81 -4.36
CA ARG A 177 -12.92 10.89 -5.34
C ARG A 177 -12.07 10.45 -6.53
N LEU A 178 -10.93 9.79 -6.28
CA LEU A 178 -9.99 9.36 -7.32
C LEU A 178 -10.62 8.31 -8.25
N ASN A 179 -11.34 7.35 -7.70
CA ASN A 179 -12.00 6.31 -8.48
C ASN A 179 -13.18 6.82 -9.34
N ALA A 180 -13.71 8.02 -9.05
CA ALA A 180 -14.72 8.66 -9.87
C ALA A 180 -14.16 9.41 -11.09
N ARG A 181 -12.82 9.53 -11.21
CA ARG A 181 -12.19 10.25 -12.32
C ARG A 181 -12.09 9.37 -13.57
N ASP A 182 -12.22 9.98 -14.75
CA ASP A 182 -12.11 9.30 -16.04
C ASP A 182 -10.69 8.79 -16.34
N ASP A 183 -9.69 9.37 -15.69
CA ASP A 183 -8.26 9.10 -15.90
C ASP A 183 -7.66 8.17 -14.83
N THR A 184 -8.48 7.60 -13.92
CA THR A 184 -8.00 6.61 -12.96
C THR A 184 -7.51 5.33 -13.67
N VAL A 185 -6.42 4.74 -13.18
CA VAL A 185 -5.86 3.49 -13.72
C VAL A 185 -6.86 2.34 -13.51
N ASN A 186 -7.44 2.27 -12.31
CA ASN A 186 -8.40 1.25 -11.93
C ASN A 186 -9.82 1.83 -11.99
N LYS A 187 -10.45 1.76 -13.17
CA LYS A 187 -11.87 2.11 -13.31
C LYS A 187 -12.72 1.06 -12.59
N ASN A 188 -13.62 1.53 -11.72
CA ASN A 188 -14.53 0.69 -10.95
C ASN A 188 -15.49 -0.12 -11.83
#